data_AF-A0A4Q1K3Q4-F1
#
_entry.id   AF-A0A4Q1K3Q4-F1
#
_cell.length_a   1.000
_cell.length_b   1.000
_cell.length_c   1.000
_cell.angle_alpha   90.00
_cell.angle_beta   90.00
_cell.angle_gamma   90.00
#
_symmetry.space_group_name_H-M   'P 1'
#
loop_
_entity.id
_entity.type
_entity.pdbx_description
1 polymer ?
#
loop_
_entity_poly.entity_id
_entity_poly.type
_entity_poly.pdbx_seq_one_letter_code
_entity_poly.pdbx_strand_id
1 'polypeptide(L)'
;MNALSLLIFEIVIISGAILFLHKLRNHLGIGLLLIFLGTVQFYQTVLASSVYNEIFDGVVVSPGSAILFTSTLFSVLLIFHTEGVKVTRTAIFGVLLSNVLLSILSIITLYQLKVDDFSVFQDYLNEILNFDVTLFLIGTCLLLFDLFLIVIIYQFLNLKLKMVNTIFKIYIPLSLVALFDSVMFYGINFFSIETNLNLLFSNVIGKQIATLLFSIFLFFYLKFSKLLLPREIPNNLDDVIAVFTFDDNNAK
;
A
#
# COMPACT_ATOMS: atom_id res chain seq x y z
N MET A 1 4.83 -10.32 24.54
CA MET A 1 5.33 -10.05 23.16
C MET A 1 5.66 -8.58 23.08
N ASN A 2 6.81 -8.19 22.53
CA ASN A 2 7.15 -6.76 22.34
C ASN A 2 6.48 -6.23 21.05
N ALA A 3 6.25 -4.92 20.94
CA ALA A 3 5.61 -4.28 19.78
C ALA A 3 6.23 -4.71 18.45
N LEU A 4 7.57 -4.71 18.37
CA LEU A 4 8.29 -5.16 17.17
C LEU A 4 7.91 -6.60 16.75
N SER A 5 7.73 -7.52 17.71
CA SER A 5 7.35 -8.91 17.40
C SER A 5 5.93 -9.02 16.84
N LEU A 6 5.02 -8.15 17.29
CA LEU A 6 3.66 -8.07 16.76
C LEU A 6 3.66 -7.52 15.33
N LEU A 7 4.45 -6.47 15.07
CA LEU A 7 4.61 -5.90 13.73
C LEU A 7 5.20 -6.90 12.73
N ILE A 8 6.24 -7.65 13.12
CA ILE A 8 6.81 -8.70 12.27
C ILE A 8 5.77 -9.79 12.00
N PHE A 9 4.99 -10.18 13.02
CA PHE A 9 3.94 -11.17 12.86
C PHE A 9 2.82 -10.69 11.93
N GLU A 10 2.44 -9.42 12.02
CA GLU A 10 1.48 -8.78 11.12
C GLU A 10 1.99 -8.78 9.67
N ILE A 11 3.27 -8.45 9.43
CA ILE A 11 3.91 -8.55 8.11
C ILE A 11 3.84 -9.98 7.57
N VAL A 12 4.11 -10.99 8.40
CA VAL A 12 4.04 -12.41 7.99
C VAL A 12 2.62 -12.80 7.60
N ILE A 13 1.62 -12.41 8.40
CA ILE A 13 0.21 -12.71 8.11
C ILE A 13 -0.24 -12.03 6.81
N ILE A 14 -0.01 -10.71 6.69
CA ILE A 14 -0.50 -9.95 5.54
C ILE A 14 0.19 -10.38 4.25
N SER A 15 1.52 -10.58 4.28
CA SER A 15 2.26 -11.10 3.12
C SER A 15 1.83 -12.52 2.77
N GLY A 16 1.67 -13.40 3.77
CA GLY A 16 1.17 -14.76 3.58
C GLY A 16 -0.20 -14.79 2.92
N ALA A 17 -1.14 -13.95 3.39
CA ALA A 17 -2.47 -13.81 2.82
C ALA A 17 -2.41 -13.34 1.36
N ILE A 18 -1.68 -12.26 1.06
CA ILE A 18 -1.54 -11.72 -0.30
C ILE A 18 -0.95 -12.78 -1.24
N LEU A 19 0.14 -13.43 -0.84
CA LEU A 19 0.81 -14.44 -1.65
C LEU A 19 -0.03 -15.69 -1.86
N PHE A 20 -0.79 -16.10 -0.83
CA PHE A 20 -1.72 -17.22 -0.92
C PHE A 20 -2.88 -16.92 -1.89
N LEU A 21 -3.53 -15.76 -1.74
CA LEU A 21 -4.61 -15.32 -2.63
C LEU A 21 -4.11 -15.16 -4.08
N HIS A 22 -2.91 -14.60 -4.24
CA HIS A 22 -2.26 -14.50 -5.54
C HIS A 22 -1.94 -15.88 -6.15
N LYS A 23 -1.57 -16.87 -5.33
CA LYS A 23 -1.38 -18.26 -5.81
C LYS A 23 -2.70 -18.89 -6.26
N LEU A 24 -3.81 -18.58 -5.59
CA LEU A 24 -5.15 -19.07 -5.96
C LEU A 24 -5.70 -18.44 -7.25
N ARG A 25 -5.06 -17.41 -7.80
CA ARG A 25 -5.53 -16.72 -9.02
C ARG A 25 -5.75 -17.64 -10.22
N ASN A 26 -4.98 -18.73 -10.32
CA ASN A 26 -5.10 -19.69 -11.41
C ASN A 26 -6.41 -20.51 -11.34
N HIS A 27 -7.08 -20.53 -10.18
CA HIS A 27 -8.32 -21.28 -9.96
C HIS A 27 -9.53 -20.37 -9.74
N LEU A 28 -9.36 -19.27 -8.99
CA LEU A 28 -10.45 -18.38 -8.58
C LEU A 28 -10.41 -17.00 -9.28
N GLY A 29 -9.38 -16.75 -10.09
CA GLY A 29 -9.11 -15.44 -10.67
C GLY A 29 -8.43 -14.47 -9.69
N ILE A 30 -7.93 -13.35 -10.23
CA ILE A 30 -7.22 -12.33 -9.44
C ILE A 30 -8.17 -11.49 -8.56
N GLY A 31 -9.47 -11.51 -8.85
CA GLY A 31 -10.47 -10.69 -8.16
C GLY A 31 -10.51 -10.88 -6.64
N LEU A 32 -10.22 -12.09 -6.14
CA LEU A 32 -10.18 -12.36 -4.71
C LEU A 32 -9.06 -11.57 -4.00
N LEU A 33 -7.90 -11.43 -4.64
CA LEU A 33 -6.83 -10.58 -4.14
C LEU A 33 -7.26 -9.10 -4.17
N LEU A 34 -7.93 -8.66 -5.23
CA LEU A 34 -8.38 -7.26 -5.35
C LEU A 34 -9.41 -6.88 -4.27
N ILE A 35 -10.36 -7.77 -3.97
CA ILE A 35 -11.32 -7.60 -2.88
C ILE A 35 -10.57 -7.48 -1.55
N PHE A 36 -9.61 -8.38 -1.31
CA PHE A 36 -8.80 -8.35 -0.10
C PHE A 36 -8.05 -7.02 0.05
N LEU A 37 -7.41 -6.52 -1.02
CA LEU A 37 -6.74 -5.22 -1.00
C LEU A 37 -7.69 -4.07 -0.68
N GLY A 38 -8.90 -4.08 -1.24
CA GLY A 38 -9.93 -3.11 -0.90
C GLY A 38 -10.30 -3.13 0.59
N THR A 39 -10.42 -4.31 1.20
CA THR A 39 -10.71 -4.43 2.65
C THR A 39 -9.54 -3.98 3.53
N VAL A 40 -8.29 -4.22 3.11
CA VAL A 40 -7.09 -3.78 3.83
C VAL A 40 -7.04 -2.25 3.93
N GLN A 41 -7.55 -1.53 2.93
CA GLN A 41 -7.56 -0.06 2.94
C GLN A 41 -8.35 0.56 4.10
N PHE A 42 -9.49 -0.03 4.46
CA PHE A 42 -10.24 0.43 5.64
C PHE A 42 -9.41 0.26 6.91
N TYR A 43 -8.88 -0.95 7.09
CA TYR A 43 -8.12 -1.29 8.28
C TYR A 43 -6.83 -0.47 8.38
N GLN A 44 -6.17 -0.21 7.24
CA GLN A 44 -5.05 0.70 7.11
C GLN A 44 -5.40 2.11 7.60
N THR A 45 -6.53 2.66 7.16
CA THR A 45 -6.95 4.03 7.50
C THR A 45 -7.22 4.16 8.99
N VAL A 46 -7.94 3.20 9.58
CA VAL A 46 -8.23 3.18 11.02
C VAL A 46 -6.94 3.05 11.84
N LEU A 47 -6.05 2.12 11.49
CA LEU A 47 -4.79 1.93 12.24
C LEU A 47 -3.82 3.09 12.06
N ALA A 48 -3.81 3.75 10.90
CA ALA A 48 -2.95 4.89 10.64
C ALA A 48 -3.33 6.12 11.49
N SER A 49 -4.61 6.28 11.84
CA SER A 49 -5.06 7.39 12.68
C SER A 49 -5.00 7.07 14.17
N SER A 50 -5.13 5.80 14.58
CA SER A 50 -5.39 5.44 15.98
C SER A 50 -4.31 4.62 16.68
N VAL A 51 -3.49 3.86 15.95
CA VAL A 51 -2.53 2.92 16.56
C VAL A 51 -1.10 3.33 16.27
N TYR A 52 -0.36 3.54 17.35
CA TYR A 52 1.05 3.89 17.36
C TYR A 52 1.76 3.08 18.44
N ASN A 53 2.82 2.36 18.07
CA ASN A 53 3.59 1.55 19.00
C ASN A 53 5.06 1.96 18.96
N GLU A 54 5.63 2.14 20.14
CA GLU A 54 7.07 2.34 20.28
C GLU A 54 7.79 1.00 20.11
N ILE A 55 8.68 0.92 19.12
CA ILE A 55 9.41 -0.32 18.77
C ILE A 55 10.85 -0.33 19.29
N PHE A 56 11.43 0.86 19.46
CA PHE A 56 12.72 1.15 20.07
C PHE A 56 12.60 2.52 20.76
N ASP A 57 13.52 2.85 21.67
CA ASP A 57 13.51 4.16 22.36
C ASP A 57 13.39 5.32 21.36
N GLY A 58 12.28 6.05 21.44
CA GLY A 58 11.99 7.21 20.60
C GLY A 58 11.52 6.89 19.17
N VAL A 59 11.36 5.61 18.81
CA VAL A 59 10.87 5.19 17.48
C VAL A 59 9.45 4.68 17.58
N VAL A 60 8.50 5.54 17.20
CA VAL A 60 7.06 5.25 17.25
C VAL A 60 6.53 4.97 15.85
N VAL A 61 5.98 3.77 15.65
CA VAL A 61 5.53 3.29 14.34
C VAL A 61 4.04 2.98 14.39
N SER A 62 3.31 3.46 13.37
CA SER A 62 1.93 3.03 13.12
C SER A 62 1.92 1.79 12.22
N PRO A 63 1.29 0.66 12.61
CA PRO A 63 1.13 -0.51 11.74
C PRO A 63 0.33 -0.19 10.47
N GLY A 64 -0.64 0.72 10.55
CA GLY A 64 -1.41 1.17 9.38
C GLY A 64 -0.49 1.81 8.33
N SER A 65 0.31 2.79 8.73
CA SER A 65 1.21 3.50 7.81
C SER A 65 2.44 2.67 7.41
N ALA A 66 3.03 1.89 8.32
CA ALA A 66 4.28 1.19 8.03
C ALA A 66 4.08 -0.19 7.40
N ILE A 67 3.04 -0.93 7.79
CA ILE A 67 2.85 -2.31 7.35
C ILE A 67 1.78 -2.37 6.26
N LEU A 68 0.57 -1.91 6.54
CA LEU A 68 -0.56 -2.10 5.62
C LEU A 68 -0.42 -1.27 4.35
N PHE A 69 0.03 -0.03 4.45
CA PHE A 69 0.39 0.76 3.27
C PHE A 69 1.48 0.08 2.43
N THR A 70 2.58 -0.37 3.06
CA THR A 70 3.64 -1.08 2.33
C THR A 70 3.17 -2.41 1.74
N SER A 71 2.21 -3.09 2.38
CA SER A 71 1.57 -4.29 1.84
C SER A 71 0.78 -4.01 0.56
N THR A 72 0.19 -2.81 0.45
CA THR A 72 -0.51 -2.35 -0.76
C THR A 72 0.48 -2.15 -1.90
N LEU A 73 1.60 -1.46 -1.65
CA LEU A 73 2.70 -1.31 -2.62
C LEU A 73 3.25 -2.67 -3.07
N PHE A 74 3.52 -3.56 -2.12
CA PHE A 74 3.97 -4.93 -2.37
C PHE A 74 2.99 -5.70 -3.27
N SER A 75 1.68 -5.54 -3.03
CA SER A 75 0.65 -6.23 -3.80
C SER A 75 0.52 -5.71 -5.22
N VAL A 76 0.56 -4.38 -5.41
CA VAL A 76 0.51 -3.78 -6.74
C VAL A 76 1.77 -4.14 -7.53
N LEU A 77 2.94 -4.15 -6.90
CA LEU A 77 4.18 -4.60 -7.54
C LEU A 77 4.12 -6.08 -7.96
N LEU A 78 3.59 -6.95 -7.09
CA LEU A 78 3.36 -8.35 -7.40
C LEU A 78 2.45 -8.50 -8.62
N ILE A 79 1.28 -7.83 -8.60
CA ILE A 79 0.30 -7.87 -9.70
C ILE A 79 0.92 -7.35 -10.99
N PHE A 80 1.68 -6.25 -10.95
CA PHE A 80 2.34 -5.73 -12.14
C PHE A 80 3.36 -6.70 -12.71
N HIS A 81 4.15 -7.34 -11.85
CA HIS A 81 5.13 -8.33 -12.26
C HIS A 81 4.49 -9.56 -12.93
N THR A 82 3.33 -10.02 -12.45
CA THR A 82 2.77 -11.32 -12.83
C THR A 82 1.56 -11.27 -13.75
N GLU A 83 0.78 -10.20 -13.71
CA GLU A 83 -0.49 -10.04 -14.43
C GLU A 83 -0.49 -8.87 -15.44
N GLY A 84 0.56 -8.05 -15.43
CA GLY A 84 0.77 -7.00 -16.44
C GLY A 84 -0.07 -5.74 -16.23
N VAL A 85 -0.08 -4.89 -17.25
CA VAL A 85 -0.55 -3.50 -17.18
C VAL A 85 -2.05 -3.41 -16.89
N LYS A 86 -2.88 -4.19 -17.60
CA LYS A 86 -4.35 -4.08 -17.52
C LYS A 86 -4.88 -4.45 -16.14
N VAL A 87 -4.37 -5.53 -15.54
CA VAL A 87 -4.80 -5.97 -14.21
C VAL A 87 -4.28 -5.02 -13.12
N THR A 88 -3.07 -4.50 -13.29
CA THR A 88 -2.49 -3.49 -12.40
C THR A 88 -3.33 -2.22 -12.37
N ARG A 89 -3.79 -1.74 -13.53
CA ARG A 89 -4.74 -0.63 -13.64
C ARG A 89 -5.98 -0.88 -12.80
N THR A 90 -6.62 -2.05 -12.96
CA THR A 90 -7.77 -2.44 -12.16
C THR A 90 -7.46 -2.47 -10.66
N ALA A 91 -6.28 -2.95 -10.26
CA ALA A 91 -5.86 -2.97 -8.85
C ALA A 91 -5.71 -1.56 -8.26
N ILE A 92 -5.03 -0.65 -8.98
CA ILE A 92 -4.81 0.73 -8.53
C ILE A 92 -6.14 1.46 -8.37
N PHE A 93 -6.99 1.44 -9.40
CA PHE A 93 -8.31 2.07 -9.31
C PHE A 93 -9.23 1.39 -8.29
N GLY A 94 -9.12 0.07 -8.12
CA GLY A 94 -9.87 -0.67 -7.11
C GLY A 94 -9.51 -0.24 -5.69
N VAL A 95 -8.22 -0.09 -5.38
CA VAL A 95 -7.72 0.42 -4.09
C VAL A 95 -8.21 1.84 -3.83
N LEU A 96 -8.08 2.73 -4.81
CA LEU A 96 -8.47 4.14 -4.68
C LEU A 96 -9.97 4.31 -4.52
N LEU A 97 -10.77 3.63 -5.36
CA LEU A 97 -12.22 3.68 -5.25
C LEU A 97 -12.71 3.06 -3.95
N SER A 98 -12.06 2.00 -3.45
CA SER A 98 -12.37 1.43 -2.13
C SER A 98 -12.19 2.49 -1.04
N ASN A 99 -11.06 3.21 -1.04
CA ASN A 99 -10.82 4.31 -0.10
C ASN A 99 -11.86 5.43 -0.21
N VAL A 100 -12.10 5.94 -1.43
CA VAL A 100 -13.04 7.06 -1.63
C VAL A 100 -14.46 6.69 -1.23
N LEU A 101 -14.96 5.52 -1.67
CA LEU A 101 -16.32 5.08 -1.37
C LEU A 101 -16.52 4.82 0.12
N LEU A 102 -15.54 4.21 0.76
CA LEU A 102 -15.55 3.98 2.20
C LEU A 102 -15.56 5.26 3.00
N SER A 103 -14.86 6.30 2.54
CA SER A 103 -14.90 7.60 3.20
C SER A 103 -16.24 8.30 3.04
N ILE A 104 -16.85 8.21 1.85
CA ILE A 104 -18.22 8.67 1.63
C ILE A 104 -19.20 7.95 2.58
N LEU A 105 -19.09 6.62 2.67
CA LEU A 105 -19.92 5.82 3.58
C LEU A 105 -19.70 6.20 5.04
N SER A 106 -18.46 6.44 5.45
CA SER A 106 -18.13 6.86 6.82
C SER A 106 -18.79 8.20 7.17
N ILE A 107 -18.77 9.18 6.25
CA ILE A 107 -19.45 10.47 6.44
C ILE A 107 -20.96 10.30 6.55
N ILE A 108 -21.56 9.47 5.68
CA ILE A 108 -23.00 9.18 5.73
C ILE A 108 -23.36 8.52 7.07
N THR A 109 -22.57 7.55 7.53
CA THR A 109 -22.79 6.87 8.81
C THR A 109 -22.62 7.82 9.99
N LEU A 110 -21.62 8.72 9.97
CA LEU A 110 -21.50 9.76 10.99
C LEU A 110 -22.71 10.70 11.05
N TYR A 111 -23.32 10.99 9.89
CA TYR A 111 -24.55 11.77 9.86
C TYR A 111 -25.73 10.97 10.44
N GLN A 112 -25.85 9.68 10.10
CA GLN A 112 -26.86 8.79 10.68
C GLN A 112 -26.76 8.73 12.20
N LEU A 113 -25.55 8.66 12.75
CA LEU A 113 -25.31 8.70 14.20
C LEU A 113 -25.75 10.01 14.87
N LYS A 114 -26.00 11.09 14.12
CA LYS A 114 -26.43 12.39 14.67
C LYS A 114 -27.93 12.64 14.50
N VAL A 115 -28.65 11.79 13.76
CA VAL A 115 -30.07 11.99 13.44
C VAL A 115 -30.95 11.59 14.61
N ASP A 116 -30.62 10.49 15.29
CA ASP A 116 -31.35 9.99 16.46
C ASP A 116 -30.42 9.28 17.45
N ASP A 117 -30.93 9.02 18.66
CA ASP A 117 -30.17 8.43 19.77
C ASP A 117 -30.41 6.91 19.91
N PHE A 118 -30.86 6.23 18.85
CA PHE A 118 -31.07 4.76 18.91
C PHE A 118 -29.79 3.95 18.68
N SER A 119 -28.72 4.61 18.25
CA SER A 119 -27.45 3.97 17.94
C SER A 119 -26.73 3.50 19.21
N VAL A 120 -26.28 2.25 19.23
CA VAL A 120 -25.47 1.70 20.33
C VAL A 120 -23.98 2.02 20.08
N PHE A 121 -23.23 2.35 21.13
CA PHE A 121 -21.78 2.67 21.06
C PHE A 121 -21.44 3.90 20.18
N GLN A 122 -22.30 4.91 20.18
CA GLN A 122 -22.18 6.12 19.35
C GLN A 122 -20.82 6.81 19.49
N ASP A 123 -20.29 6.94 20.71
CA ASP A 123 -18.99 7.59 20.97
C ASP A 123 -17.84 6.86 20.27
N TYR A 124 -17.79 5.52 20.39
CA TYR A 124 -16.74 4.70 19.78
C TYR A 124 -16.79 4.73 18.24
N LEU A 125 -18.00 4.66 17.67
CA LEU A 125 -18.18 4.74 16.22
C LEU A 125 -17.82 6.13 15.69
N ASN A 126 -18.12 7.17 16.45
CA ASN A 126 -17.73 8.53 16.12
C ASN A 126 -16.20 8.66 16.09
N GLU A 127 -15.48 8.13 17.08
CA GLU A 127 -14.00 8.16 17.10
C GLU A 127 -13.35 7.42 15.92
N ILE A 128 -13.90 6.28 15.51
CA ILE A 128 -13.35 5.50 14.39
C ILE A 128 -13.62 6.15 13.03
N LEU A 129 -14.85 6.63 12.83
CA LEU A 129 -15.29 7.11 11.51
C LEU A 129 -14.97 8.59 11.30
N ASN A 130 -14.73 9.36 12.36
CA ASN A 130 -14.41 10.78 12.29
C ASN A 130 -12.92 11.02 12.08
N PHE A 131 -12.42 10.58 10.93
CA PHE A 131 -11.07 10.92 10.48
C PHE A 131 -11.05 12.30 9.80
N ASP A 132 -9.90 12.98 9.88
CA ASP A 132 -9.69 14.26 9.22
C ASP A 132 -9.76 14.08 7.68
N VAL A 133 -10.78 14.71 7.08
CA VAL A 133 -11.05 14.62 5.63
C VAL A 133 -9.90 15.19 4.80
N THR A 134 -9.20 16.22 5.29
CA THR A 134 -8.08 16.83 4.59
C THR A 134 -6.88 15.89 4.61
N LEU A 135 -6.52 15.34 5.78
CA LEU A 135 -5.44 14.33 5.88
C LEU A 135 -5.74 13.11 5.01
N PHE A 136 -7.00 12.65 5.02
CA PHE A 136 -7.44 11.51 4.23
C PHE A 136 -7.34 11.78 2.71
N LEU A 137 -7.81 12.93 2.23
CA LEU A 137 -7.73 13.29 0.81
C LEU A 137 -6.29 13.43 0.34
N ILE A 138 -5.44 14.08 1.13
CA ILE A 138 -4.00 14.21 0.83
C ILE A 138 -3.35 12.83 0.78
N GLY A 139 -3.62 11.98 1.77
CA GLY A 139 -3.11 10.60 1.80
C GLY A 139 -3.59 9.77 0.61
N THR A 140 -4.85 9.92 0.19
CA THR A 140 -5.41 9.20 -0.96
C THR A 140 -4.79 9.69 -2.28
N CYS A 141 -4.59 11.00 -2.43
CA CYS A 141 -3.88 11.56 -3.57
C CYS A 141 -2.43 11.09 -3.63
N LEU A 142 -1.72 11.08 -2.50
CA LEU A 142 -0.36 10.56 -2.41
C LEU A 142 -0.31 9.07 -2.77
N LEU A 143 -1.23 8.26 -2.24
CA LEU A 143 -1.32 6.83 -2.58
C LEU A 143 -1.48 6.61 -4.09
N LEU A 144 -2.28 7.43 -4.79
CA LEU A 144 -2.38 7.37 -6.25
C LEU A 144 -1.01 7.60 -6.91
N PHE A 145 -0.27 8.62 -6.48
CA PHE A 145 1.08 8.88 -6.98
C PHE A 145 2.06 7.76 -6.64
N ASP A 146 2.00 7.19 -5.44
CA ASP A 146 2.87 6.10 -4.99
C ASP A 146 2.67 4.84 -5.84
N LEU A 147 1.41 4.50 -6.10
CA LEU A 147 1.03 3.37 -6.93
C LEU A 147 1.45 3.55 -8.39
N PHE A 148 1.59 4.78 -8.86
CA PHE A 148 2.13 5.06 -10.19
C PHE A 148 3.65 4.98 -10.19
N LEU A 149 4.27 5.60 -9.18
CA LEU A 149 5.72 5.68 -9.04
C LEU A 149 6.33 4.28 -8.89
N ILE A 150 5.70 3.38 -8.15
CA ILE A 150 6.21 2.01 -7.97
C ILE A 150 6.29 1.26 -9.30
N VAL A 151 5.27 1.39 -10.16
CA VAL A 151 5.25 0.74 -11.47
C VAL A 151 6.31 1.34 -12.39
N ILE A 152 6.43 2.66 -12.42
CA ILE A 152 7.42 3.38 -13.26
C ILE A 152 8.85 3.03 -12.84
N ILE A 153 9.18 3.10 -11.54
CA ILE A 153 10.52 2.78 -11.04
C ILE A 153 10.83 1.31 -11.32
N TYR A 154 9.90 0.40 -11.05
CA TYR A 154 10.09 -1.03 -11.33
C TYR A 154 10.37 -1.30 -12.80
N GLN A 155 9.59 -0.70 -13.70
CA GLN A 155 9.81 -0.84 -15.14
C GLN A 155 11.15 -0.24 -15.59
N PHE A 156 11.50 0.94 -15.07
CA PHE A 156 12.78 1.58 -15.34
C PHE A 156 13.96 0.66 -14.99
N LEU A 157 13.91 0.01 -13.82
CA LEU A 157 14.94 -0.96 -13.41
C LEU A 157 14.99 -2.20 -14.31
N ASN A 158 13.84 -2.70 -14.77
CA ASN A 158 13.79 -3.83 -15.69
C ASN A 158 14.38 -3.50 -17.07
N LEU A 159 14.11 -2.29 -17.59
CA LEU A 159 14.59 -1.87 -18.91
C LEU A 159 16.06 -1.45 -18.92
N LYS A 160 16.45 -0.58 -17.97
CA LYS A 160 17.77 0.06 -17.96
C LYS A 160 18.82 -0.73 -17.20
N LEU A 161 18.44 -1.47 -16.16
CA LEU A 161 19.36 -2.16 -15.27
C LEU A 161 19.20 -3.69 -15.35
N LYS A 162 19.38 -4.24 -16.56
CA LYS A 162 19.21 -5.68 -16.84
C LYS A 162 20.07 -6.57 -15.93
N MET A 163 21.27 -6.10 -15.56
CA MET A 163 22.26 -6.82 -14.73
C MET A 163 21.92 -6.85 -13.23
N VAL A 164 20.93 -6.08 -12.77
CA VAL A 164 20.55 -6.03 -11.35
C VAL A 164 19.73 -7.28 -11.00
N ASN A 165 20.07 -7.92 -9.88
CA ASN A 165 19.36 -9.11 -9.38
C ASN A 165 17.88 -8.79 -9.09
N THR A 166 17.01 -9.79 -9.26
CA THR A 166 15.56 -9.66 -9.06
C THR A 166 15.18 -9.14 -7.67
N ILE A 167 15.90 -9.53 -6.62
CA ILE A 167 15.64 -9.02 -5.26
C ILE A 167 15.80 -7.50 -5.16
N PHE A 168 16.83 -6.92 -5.81
CA PHE A 168 17.03 -5.48 -5.82
C PHE A 168 16.01 -4.77 -6.72
N LYS A 169 15.61 -5.41 -7.82
CA LYS A 169 14.51 -4.91 -8.66
C LYS A 169 13.18 -4.84 -7.89
N ILE A 170 13.00 -5.62 -6.82
CA ILE A 170 11.83 -5.56 -5.94
C ILE A 170 12.04 -4.56 -4.80
N TYR A 171 13.17 -4.64 -4.11
CA TYR A 171 13.46 -3.83 -2.93
C TYR A 171 13.56 -2.34 -3.26
N ILE A 172 14.24 -1.97 -4.36
CA ILE A 172 14.48 -0.56 -4.71
C ILE A 172 13.17 0.22 -4.94
N PRO A 173 12.21 -0.24 -5.76
CA PRO A 173 10.93 0.45 -5.92
C PRO A 173 10.15 0.56 -4.60
N LEU A 174 10.05 -0.54 -3.83
CA LEU A 174 9.34 -0.53 -2.54
C LEU A 174 9.95 0.48 -1.56
N SER A 175 11.28 0.47 -1.43
CA SER A 175 12.03 1.36 -0.56
C SER A 175 11.90 2.82 -0.97
N LEU A 176 12.15 3.14 -2.26
CA LEU A 176 12.09 4.52 -2.77
C LEU A 176 10.70 5.13 -2.67
N VAL A 177 9.65 4.38 -3.01
CA VAL A 177 8.27 4.87 -2.94
C VAL A 177 7.83 5.05 -1.49
N ALA A 178 8.17 4.12 -0.59
CA ALA A 178 7.85 4.28 0.82
C ALA A 178 8.59 5.46 1.50
N LEU A 179 9.82 5.77 1.04
CA LEU A 179 10.53 6.98 1.43
C LEU A 179 9.82 8.23 0.91
N PHE A 180 9.47 8.24 -0.38
CA PHE A 180 8.78 9.34 -1.02
C PHE A 180 7.47 9.67 -0.31
N ASP A 181 6.62 8.67 -0.06
CA ASP A 181 5.36 8.84 0.67
C ASP A 181 5.59 9.46 2.06
N SER A 182 6.55 8.94 2.83
CA SER A 182 6.83 9.48 4.17
C SER A 182 7.30 10.94 4.13
N VAL A 183 8.18 11.28 3.19
CA VAL A 183 8.67 12.65 3.05
C VAL A 183 7.56 13.58 2.59
N MET A 184 6.76 13.19 1.61
CA MET A 184 5.68 14.02 1.09
C MET A 184 4.53 14.17 2.08
N PHE A 185 4.10 13.09 2.73
CA PHE A 185 3.01 13.12 3.70
C PHE A 185 3.32 14.04 4.88
N TYR A 186 4.51 13.89 5.49
CA TYR A 186 4.93 14.76 6.59
C TYR A 186 5.35 16.15 6.09
N GLY A 187 5.89 16.27 4.88
CA GLY A 187 6.21 17.56 4.28
C GLY A 187 4.97 18.43 4.04
N ILE A 188 3.85 17.84 3.61
CA ILE A 188 2.61 18.55 3.29
C ILE A 188 1.78 18.83 4.54
N ASN A 189 1.55 17.82 5.38
CA ASN A 189 0.59 17.94 6.50
C ASN A 189 1.18 18.59 7.75
N PHE A 190 2.51 18.63 7.86
CA PHE A 190 3.21 18.77 9.12
C PHE A 190 4.40 19.75 9.01
N PHE A 191 4.41 20.62 8.01
CA PHE A 191 5.52 21.55 7.76
C PHE A 191 5.77 22.55 8.92
N SER A 192 4.80 22.80 9.79
CA SER A 192 4.81 23.91 10.76
C SER A 192 5.04 23.52 12.23
N ILE A 193 5.24 22.23 12.55
CA ILE A 193 5.35 21.78 13.96
C ILE A 193 6.73 21.13 14.19
N GLU A 194 7.50 21.68 15.12
CA GLU A 194 8.88 21.27 15.44
C GLU A 194 9.00 19.79 15.86
N THR A 195 7.91 19.17 16.33
CA THR A 195 7.83 17.76 16.73
C THR A 195 7.79 16.74 15.57
N ASN A 196 7.78 17.19 14.31
CA ASN A 196 7.52 16.31 13.16
C ASN A 196 8.71 15.52 12.62
N LEU A 197 9.94 15.94 12.89
CA LEU A 197 11.11 15.21 12.39
C LEU A 197 11.23 13.82 13.01
N ASN A 198 10.96 13.69 14.32
CA ASN A 198 11.00 12.38 14.99
C ASN A 198 9.93 11.42 14.46
N LEU A 199 8.72 11.92 14.19
CA LEU A 199 7.66 11.11 13.59
C LEU A 199 7.99 10.70 12.15
N LEU A 200 8.56 11.62 11.35
CA LEU A 200 9.05 11.32 10.01
C LEU A 200 10.12 10.23 10.04
N PHE A 201 11.15 10.39 10.88
CA PHE A 201 12.22 9.39 11.01
C PHE A 201 11.68 8.05 11.48
N SER A 202 10.77 8.04 12.46
CA SER A 202 10.16 6.81 12.95
C SER A 202 9.35 6.11 11.87
N ASN A 203 8.56 6.86 11.10
CA ASN A 203 7.77 6.30 10.00
C ASN A 203 8.65 5.75 8.88
N VAL A 204 9.73 6.48 8.53
CA VAL A 204 10.72 6.02 7.55
C VAL A 204 11.36 4.72 8.00
N ILE A 205 11.84 4.64 9.25
CA ILE A 205 12.46 3.43 9.80
C ILE A 205 11.47 2.25 9.77
N GLY A 206 10.25 2.46 10.25
CA GLY A 206 9.20 1.44 10.25
C GLY A 206 8.91 0.90 8.86
N LYS A 207 8.75 1.78 7.88
CA LYS A 207 8.54 1.40 6.48
C LYS A 207 9.75 0.72 5.86
N GLN A 208 10.98 1.14 6.14
CA GLN A 208 12.17 0.47 5.59
C GLN A 208 12.33 -0.96 6.14
N ILE A 209 11.98 -1.19 7.40
CA ILE A 209 11.92 -2.55 7.96
C ILE A 209 10.86 -3.38 7.22
N ALA A 210 9.67 -2.80 7.01
CA ALA A 210 8.60 -3.47 6.30
C ALA A 210 8.97 -3.78 4.84
N THR A 211 9.49 -2.82 4.08
CA THR A 211 9.88 -3.00 2.67
C THR A 211 10.96 -4.06 2.51
N LEU A 212 11.94 -4.13 3.42
CA LEU A 212 12.95 -5.18 3.45
C LEU A 212 12.28 -6.56 3.58
N LEU A 213 11.42 -6.75 4.59
CA LEU A 213 10.75 -8.03 4.83
C LEU A 213 9.80 -8.41 3.68
N PHE A 214 8.97 -7.48 3.21
CA PHE A 214 8.11 -7.70 2.05
C PHE A 214 8.90 -8.06 0.80
N SER A 215 10.05 -7.41 0.54
CA SER A 215 10.90 -7.73 -0.60
C SER A 215 11.47 -9.15 -0.54
N ILE A 216 11.84 -9.62 0.66
CA ILE A 216 12.31 -10.98 0.90
C ILE A 216 11.19 -11.99 0.61
N PHE A 217 9.99 -11.77 1.17
CA PHE A 217 8.84 -12.64 0.91
C PHE A 217 8.47 -12.69 -0.57
N LEU A 218 8.45 -11.53 -1.25
CA LEU A 218 8.15 -11.46 -2.67
C LEU A 218 9.19 -12.23 -3.49
N PHE A 219 10.47 -12.01 -3.22
CA PHE A 219 11.56 -12.67 -3.94
C PHE A 219 11.47 -14.19 -3.81
N PHE A 220 11.31 -14.71 -2.59
CA PHE A 220 11.18 -16.14 -2.38
C PHE A 220 9.93 -16.71 -3.04
N TYR A 221 8.80 -16.01 -2.94
CA TYR A 221 7.58 -16.42 -3.62
C TYR A 221 7.76 -16.54 -5.14
N LEU A 222 8.34 -15.53 -5.78
CA LEU A 222 8.59 -15.54 -7.22
C LEU A 222 9.59 -16.64 -7.62
N LYS A 223 10.65 -16.83 -6.81
CA LYS A 223 11.64 -17.90 -7.02
C LYS A 223 11.01 -19.28 -6.94
N PHE A 224 10.24 -19.58 -5.89
CA PHE A 224 9.65 -20.90 -5.69
C PHE A 224 8.48 -21.18 -6.64
N SER A 225 7.74 -20.14 -7.03
CA SER A 225 6.64 -20.26 -8.00
C SER A 225 7.13 -20.29 -9.47
N LYS A 226 8.45 -20.20 -9.70
CA LYS A 226 9.07 -20.09 -11.04
C LYS A 226 8.55 -18.89 -11.86
N LEU A 227 8.20 -17.81 -11.17
CA LEU A 227 7.71 -16.55 -11.72
C LEU A 227 8.79 -15.47 -11.59
N LEU A 228 10.06 -15.78 -11.85
CA LEU A 228 11.14 -14.78 -11.74
C LEU A 228 11.17 -13.81 -12.92
N LEU A 229 10.62 -14.25 -14.06
CA LEU A 229 10.48 -13.43 -15.26
C LEU A 229 9.08 -12.81 -15.26
N PRO A 230 8.96 -11.51 -15.55
CA PRO A 230 7.66 -10.88 -15.66
C PRO A 230 6.85 -11.54 -16.79
N ARG A 231 5.53 -11.67 -16.58
CA ARG A 231 4.65 -12.29 -17.59
C ARG A 231 4.50 -11.42 -18.82
N GLU A 232 4.36 -10.11 -18.60
CA GLU A 232 4.36 -9.07 -19.63
C GLU A 232 5.49 -8.11 -19.30
N ILE A 233 6.41 -7.91 -20.24
CA ILE A 233 7.48 -6.90 -20.12
C ILE A 233 7.08 -5.79 -21.08
N PRO A 234 6.60 -4.63 -20.58
CA PRO A 234 6.41 -3.48 -21.43
C PRO A 234 7.72 -3.14 -22.15
N ASN A 235 7.67 -2.83 -23.44
CA ASN A 235 8.88 -2.59 -24.24
C ASN A 235 9.50 -1.24 -23.90
N ASN A 236 8.66 -0.26 -23.57
CA ASN A 236 9.04 1.10 -23.23
C ASN A 236 8.38 1.57 -21.92
N LEU A 237 8.79 2.75 -21.43
CA LEU A 237 8.11 3.41 -20.32
C LEU A 237 6.72 3.93 -20.73
N ASP A 238 6.51 4.23 -22.01
CA ASP A 238 5.23 4.71 -22.53
C ASP A 238 4.12 3.65 -22.42
N ASP A 239 4.49 2.37 -22.49
CA ASP A 239 3.56 1.25 -22.32
C ASP A 239 3.04 1.19 -20.87
N VAL A 240 3.81 1.67 -19.89
CA VAL A 240 3.35 1.84 -18.51
C VAL A 240 2.33 2.97 -18.40
N ILE A 241 2.40 3.97 -19.27
CA ILE A 241 1.42 5.07 -19.30
C ILE A 241 0.02 4.53 -19.69
N ALA A 242 -0.07 3.38 -20.36
CA ALA A 242 -1.34 2.70 -20.64
C ALA A 242 -2.04 2.18 -19.37
N VAL A 243 -1.33 2.03 -18.25
CA VAL A 243 -1.97 1.84 -16.92
C VAL A 243 -2.91 3.01 -16.61
N PHE A 244 -2.67 4.20 -17.17
CA PHE A 244 -3.34 5.44 -16.80
C PHE A 244 -4.30 5.98 -17.87
N THR A 245 -4.02 5.78 -19.15
CA THR A 245 -4.78 6.42 -20.25
C THR A 245 -5.97 5.62 -20.74
N PHE A 246 -6.16 4.38 -20.26
CA PHE A 246 -7.16 3.43 -20.80
C PHE A 246 -7.01 3.16 -22.31
N ASP A 247 -5.91 3.59 -22.92
CA ASP A 247 -5.63 3.37 -24.33
C ASP A 247 -5.01 1.99 -24.51
N ASP A 248 -5.86 1.02 -24.88
CA ASP A 248 -5.46 -0.36 -25.08
C ASP A 248 -4.57 -0.55 -26.33
N ASN A 249 -4.36 0.49 -27.15
CA ASN A 249 -3.43 0.44 -28.29
C ASN A 249 -1.95 0.40 -27.87
N ASN A 250 -1.63 0.91 -26.68
CA ASN A 250 -0.27 0.98 -26.12
C ASN A 250 0.07 -0.22 -25.20
N ALA A 251 -0.88 -1.12 -24.95
CA ALA A 251 -0.72 -2.27 -24.04
C ALA A 251 -0.42 -3.58 -24.80
N LYS A 252 0.56 -3.56 -25.71
CA LYS A 252 1.00 -4.73 -26.50
C LYS A 252 2.30 -5.32 -26.00
#